data_AF-A8PIT4-F1
#
_entry.id   AF-A8PIT4-F1
#
_cell.length_a   1.000
_cell.length_b   1.000
_cell.length_c   1.000
_cell.angle_alpha   90.00
_cell.angle_beta   90.00
_cell.angle_gamma   90.00
#
_symmetry.space_group_name_H-M   'P 1'
#
loop_
_entity.id
_entity.type
_entity.pdbx_description
1 polymer ?
#
loop_
_entity_poly.entity_id
_entity_poly.type
_entity_poly.pdbx_seq_one_letter_code
_entity_poly.pdbx_strand_id
1 'polypeptide(L)'
;MQETKSSLIFAKSRIAPIKGMTIPRLELMAILIGTRAAQFVMTQLDIVNTRIILWSDSKCALYWIRNHSNLLPRFVQNRVEEIRKTKFIFRYIPSEDNPVDVATRGLNPKQLRSFTPWWHGPSWLVKGEISWP
;
A
#
# COMPACT_ATOMS: atom_id res chain seq x y z
N MET A 1 9.62 28.16 7.62
CA MET A 1 9.25 26.77 7.97
C MET A 1 9.20 25.97 6.68
N GLN A 2 9.85 24.81 6.62
CA GLN A 2 9.92 24.01 5.39
C GLN A 2 8.66 23.13 5.29
N GLU A 3 7.62 23.58 4.57
CA GLU A 3 7.34 22.95 3.27
C GLU A 3 7.27 21.42 3.14
N THR A 4 6.60 20.62 3.98
CA THR A 4 6.52 19.16 3.69
C THR A 4 5.77 18.93 2.38
N LYS A 5 6.40 18.21 1.44
CA LYS A 5 5.80 17.88 0.13
C LYS A 5 5.78 16.38 -0.10
N SER A 6 4.76 15.93 -0.82
CA SER A 6 4.58 14.55 -1.27
C SER A 6 4.41 14.51 -2.78
N SER A 7 4.92 13.45 -3.40
CA SER A 7 4.84 13.24 -4.85
C SER A 7 4.84 11.75 -5.18
N LEU A 8 4.15 11.38 -6.26
CA LEU A 8 4.14 10.03 -6.79
C LEU A 8 5.49 9.70 -7.43
N ILE A 9 6.17 8.68 -6.91
CA ILE A 9 7.47 8.19 -7.43
C ILE A 9 7.28 6.93 -8.27
N PHE A 10 6.34 6.07 -7.89
CA PHE A 10 6.13 4.78 -8.53
C PHE A 10 4.67 4.37 -8.42
N ALA A 11 4.10 3.89 -9.53
CA ALA A 11 2.76 3.31 -9.57
C ALA A 11 2.77 1.98 -10.30
N LYS A 12 2.02 1.00 -9.79
CA LYS A 12 1.85 -0.30 -10.42
C LYS A 12 0.45 -0.83 -10.15
N SER A 13 -0.25 -1.19 -11.22
CA SER A 13 -1.53 -1.89 -11.15
C SER A 13 -1.37 -3.33 -11.63
N ARG A 14 -2.21 -4.23 -11.12
CA ARG A 14 -2.24 -5.64 -11.53
C ARG A 14 -3.67 -6.11 -11.65
N ILE A 15 -3.99 -6.73 -12.78
CA ILE A 15 -5.31 -7.32 -13.04
C ILE A 15 -5.46 -8.60 -12.19
N ALA A 16 -6.67 -8.80 -11.64
CA ALA A 16 -7.00 -9.98 -10.86
C ALA A 16 -6.84 -11.27 -11.70
N PRO A 17 -6.33 -12.38 -11.13
CA PRO A 17 -6.15 -13.62 -11.86
C PRO A 17 -7.47 -14.24 -12.35
N ILE A 18 -7.47 -14.77 -13.57
CA ILE A 18 -8.65 -15.42 -14.21
C ILE A 18 -9.14 -16.64 -13.42
N LYS A 19 -8.23 -17.41 -12.80
CA LYS A 19 -8.57 -18.63 -12.04
C LYS A 19 -9.34 -18.40 -10.73
N GLY A 20 -9.71 -17.15 -10.44
CA GLY A 20 -10.49 -16.79 -9.26
C GLY A 20 -9.65 -16.76 -7.98
N MET A 21 -9.83 -15.71 -7.19
CA MET A 21 -9.25 -15.60 -5.86
C MET A 21 -10.18 -14.78 -4.97
N THR A 22 -10.24 -15.10 -3.68
CA THR A 22 -11.09 -14.35 -2.75
C THR A 22 -10.58 -12.93 -2.58
N ILE A 23 -11.48 -11.97 -2.29
CA ILE A 23 -11.14 -10.57 -2.06
C ILE A 23 -10.04 -10.41 -1.00
N PRO A 24 -10.11 -11.05 0.19
CA PRO A 24 -9.04 -10.94 1.18
C PRO A 24 -7.66 -11.41 0.69
N ARG A 25 -7.62 -12.44 -0.17
CA ARG A 25 -6.36 -12.91 -0.76
C ARG A 25 -5.84 -11.94 -1.82
N LEU A 26 -6.72 -11.27 -2.57
CA LEU A 26 -6.33 -10.21 -3.52
C LEU A 26 -5.75 -9.00 -2.77
N GLU A 27 -6.38 -8.59 -1.67
CA GLU A 27 -5.91 -7.51 -0.81
C GLU A 27 -4.53 -7.83 -0.20
N LEU A 28 -4.34 -9.05 0.32
CA LEU A 28 -3.02 -9.50 0.80
C LEU A 28 -1.96 -9.48 -0.30
N MET A 29 -2.34 -9.89 -1.52
CA MET A 29 -1.44 -9.82 -2.67
C MET A 29 -1.11 -8.37 -3.05
N ALA A 30 -2.05 -7.44 -2.93
CA ALA A 30 -1.81 -6.02 -3.16
C ALA A 30 -0.76 -5.49 -2.17
N ILE A 31 -0.88 -5.82 -0.88
CA ILE A 31 0.13 -5.46 0.12
C ILE A 31 1.49 -6.08 -0.21
N LEU A 32 1.55 -7.37 -0.56
CA LEU A 32 2.82 -8.02 -0.94
C LEU A 32 3.48 -7.35 -2.15
N ILE A 33 2.70 -6.97 -3.16
CA ILE A 33 3.19 -6.25 -4.33
C ILE A 33 3.70 -4.87 -3.92
N GLY A 34 2.97 -4.16 -3.05
CA GLY A 34 3.38 -2.88 -2.48
C GLY A 34 4.70 -2.98 -1.70
N THR A 35 4.88 -4.02 -0.90
CA THR A 35 6.12 -4.31 -0.17
C THR A 35 7.31 -4.48 -1.12
N ARG A 36 7.15 -5.33 -2.15
CA ARG A 36 8.20 -5.56 -3.15
C ARG A 36 8.50 -4.30 -3.98
N ALA A 37 7.47 -3.52 -4.32
CA ALA A 37 7.61 -2.27 -5.04
C ALA A 37 8.38 -1.22 -4.21
N ALA A 38 8.05 -1.09 -2.92
CA ALA A 38 8.76 -0.20 -2.02
C ALA A 38 10.24 -0.61 -1.88
N GLN A 39 10.53 -1.90 -1.70
CA GLN A 39 11.91 -2.41 -1.69
C GLN A 39 12.65 -2.09 -3.00
N PHE A 40 12.01 -2.31 -4.15
CA PHE A 40 12.58 -1.97 -5.45
C PHE A 40 12.92 -0.48 -5.54
N VAL A 41 11.97 0.41 -5.21
CA VAL A 41 12.18 1.86 -5.23
C VAL A 41 13.30 2.27 -4.29
N MET A 42 13.34 1.72 -3.07
CA MET A 42 14.42 2.00 -2.12
C MET A 42 15.79 1.63 -2.68
N THR A 43 15.91 0.45 -3.28
CA THR A 43 17.16 -0.01 -3.89
C THR A 43 17.54 0.84 -5.10
N GLN A 44 16.59 1.21 -5.97
CA GLN A 44 16.91 2.00 -7.17
C GLN A 44 17.23 3.47 -6.89
N LEU A 45 16.79 3.99 -5.75
CA LEU A 45 17.01 5.38 -5.35
C LEU A 45 18.01 5.52 -4.20
N ASP A 46 18.73 4.44 -3.85
CA ASP A 46 19.70 4.38 -2.75
C ASP A 46 19.16 4.93 -1.40
N ILE A 47 17.88 4.67 -1.12
CA ILE A 47 17.22 5.11 0.11
C ILE A 47 17.61 4.15 1.25
N VAL A 48 18.43 4.66 2.17
CA VAL A 48 18.89 3.93 3.36
C VAL A 48 18.39 4.58 4.65
N ASN A 49 18.13 3.77 5.68
CA ASN A 49 17.70 4.21 7.02
C ASN A 49 16.43 5.09 7.08
N THR A 50 15.59 5.06 6.05
CA THR A 50 14.32 5.78 6.02
C THR A 50 13.18 4.91 6.56
N ARG A 51 12.31 5.53 7.36
CA ARG A 51 11.08 4.90 7.83
C ARG A 51 10.11 4.72 6.65
N ILE A 52 9.66 3.49 6.42
CA ILE A 52 8.69 3.17 5.36
C ILE A 52 7.37 2.76 6.00
N ILE A 53 6.29 3.39 5.54
CA ILE A 53 4.92 3.10 5.97
C ILE A 53 4.12 2.65 4.75
N LEU A 54 3.55 1.46 4.83
CA LEU A 54 2.61 0.93 3.84
C LEU A 54 1.20 1.03 4.41
N TRP A 55 0.33 1.68 3.64
CA TRP A 55 -1.07 1.89 3.97
C TRP A 55 -1.95 0.90 3.19
N SER A 56 -2.96 0.35 3.85
CA SER A 56 -3.96 -0.53 3.24
C SER A 56 -5.31 -0.30 3.90
N ASP A 57 -6.38 -0.32 3.12
CA ASP A 57 -7.76 -0.25 3.62
C ASP A 57 -8.32 -1.65 3.98
N SER A 58 -7.68 -2.72 3.51
CA SER A 58 -8.00 -4.08 3.96
C SER A 58 -7.62 -4.35 5.42
N LYS A 59 -8.60 -4.21 6.32
CA LYS A 59 -8.46 -4.64 7.72
C LYS A 59 -8.16 -6.14 7.84
N CYS A 60 -8.73 -6.96 6.95
CA CYS A 60 -8.52 -8.41 6.96
C CYS A 60 -7.06 -8.77 6.65
N ALA A 61 -6.49 -8.20 5.59
CA ALA A 61 -5.09 -8.47 5.23
C ALA A 61 -4.12 -7.90 6.29
N LEU A 62 -4.40 -6.71 6.83
CA LEU A 62 -3.62 -6.14 7.93
C LEU A 62 -3.68 -7.00 9.20
N TYR A 63 -4.85 -7.57 9.51
CA TYR A 63 -4.99 -8.50 10.62
C TYR A 63 -4.12 -9.75 10.42
N TRP A 64 -4.12 -10.35 9.22
CA TRP A 64 -3.23 -11.49 8.93
C TRP A 64 -1.75 -11.14 9.07
N ILE A 65 -1.34 -9.95 8.65
CA ILE A 65 0.05 -9.47 8.79
C ILE A 65 0.44 -9.28 10.26
N ARG A 66 -0.50 -8.91 11.13
CA ARG A 66 -0.28 -8.78 12.58
C ARG A 66 -0.43 -10.08 13.36
N ASN A 67 -1.17 -11.06 12.83
CA ASN A 67 -1.45 -12.31 13.52
C ASN A 67 -0.26 -13.29 13.44
N HIS A 68 0.46 -13.48 14.53
CA HIS A 68 1.60 -14.41 14.61
C HIS A 68 1.22 -15.87 14.86
N SER A 69 -0.08 -16.22 14.89
CA SER A 69 -0.49 -17.62 15.03
C SER A 69 -0.21 -18.44 13.77
N ASN A 70 0.16 -19.71 13.95
CA ASN A 70 0.42 -20.66 12.85
C ASN A 70 -0.87 -21.26 12.24
N LEU A 71 -2.01 -20.59 12.42
CA LEU A 71 -3.33 -21.08 12.01
C LEU A 71 -3.79 -20.53 10.65
N LEU A 72 -2.93 -19.76 9.96
CA LEU A 72 -3.27 -19.20 8.66
C LEU A 72 -3.16 -20.27 7.56
N PRO A 73 -4.06 -20.27 6.56
CA PRO A 73 -3.91 -21.13 5.39
C PRO A 73 -2.55 -20.92 4.73
N ARG A 74 -1.89 -22.00 4.26
CA ARG A 74 -0.53 -21.97 3.71
C ARG A 74 -0.29 -20.86 2.67
N PHE A 75 -1.28 -20.58 1.82
CA PHE A 75 -1.22 -19.46 0.86
C PHE A 75 -1.00 -18.11 1.56
N VAL A 76 -1.77 -17.83 2.62
CA VAL A 76 -1.72 -16.59 3.40
C VAL A 76 -0.41 -16.56 4.19
N GLN A 77 -0.08 -17.64 4.89
CA GLN A 77 1.11 -17.75 5.72
C GLN A 77 2.39 -17.40 4.96
N ASN A 78 2.65 -18.05 3.82
CA ASN A 78 3.87 -17.82 3.04
C ASN A 78 4.04 -16.34 2.61
N ARG A 79 2.93 -15.65 2.32
CA ARG A 79 2.95 -14.25 1.86
C ARG A 79 3.12 -13.29 3.03
N VAL A 80 2.48 -13.59 4.15
CA VAL A 80 2.65 -12.85 5.40
C VAL A 80 4.10 -12.96 5.90
N GLU A 81 4.69 -14.14 5.85
CA GLU A 81 6.10 -14.34 6.21
C GLU A 81 7.03 -13.52 5.33
N GLU A 82 6.77 -13.45 4.02
CA GLU A 82 7.55 -12.61 3.12
C GLU A 82 7.41 -11.11 3.46
N ILE A 83 6.19 -10.63 3.69
CA ILE A 83 5.91 -9.24 4.08
C ILE A 83 6.65 -8.89 5.39
N ARG A 84 6.64 -9.81 6.36
CA ARG A 84 7.27 -9.65 7.68
C ARG A 84 8.79 -9.64 7.66
N LYS A 85 9.45 -10.08 6.57
CA LYS A 85 10.91 -9.94 6.43
C LYS A 85 11.35 -8.47 6.34
N THR A 86 10.42 -7.57 6.03
CA THR A 86 10.67 -6.12 5.99
C THR A 86 10.51 -5.48 7.36
N LYS A 87 11.20 -4.35 7.58
CA LYS A 87 11.03 -3.49 8.77
C LYS A 87 9.97 -2.40 8.54
N PHE A 88 9.07 -2.60 7.59
CA PHE A 88 8.07 -1.60 7.22
C PHE A 88 6.95 -1.56 8.25
N ILE A 89 6.33 -0.39 8.39
CA ILE A 89 5.18 -0.19 9.25
C ILE A 89 3.92 -0.37 8.40
N PHE A 90 2.99 -1.22 8.84
CA PHE A 90 1.73 -1.47 8.15
C PHE A 90 0.57 -0.80 8.89
N ARG A 91 -0.01 0.24 8.26
CA ARG A 91 -1.11 1.03 8.84
C ARG A 91 -2.39 0.89 8.03
N TYR A 92 -3.51 1.13 8.71
CA TYR A 92 -4.82 1.20 8.10
C TYR A 92 -5.05 2.60 7.53
N ILE A 93 -5.68 2.69 6.37
CA ILE A 93 -6.21 3.93 5.80
C ILE A 93 -7.70 3.73 5.50
N PRO A 94 -8.58 4.71 5.76
CA PRO A 94 -9.96 4.63 5.28
C PRO A 94 -10.02 4.52 3.76
N SER A 95 -10.95 3.72 3.21
CA SER A 95 -11.06 3.55 1.75
C SER A 95 -11.35 4.87 1.03
N GLU A 96 -12.05 5.81 1.69
CA GLU A 96 -12.33 7.15 1.12
C GLU A 96 -11.06 7.98 0.91
N ASP A 97 -10.05 7.75 1.74
CA ASP A 97 -8.76 8.42 1.69
C ASP A 97 -7.75 7.66 0.81
N ASN A 98 -8.08 6.46 0.33
CA ASN A 98 -7.14 5.63 -0.41
C ASN A 98 -7.01 6.10 -1.88
N PRO A 99 -5.90 6.74 -2.28
CA PRO A 99 -5.80 7.30 -3.62
C PRO A 99 -5.64 6.22 -4.70
N VAL A 100 -5.33 4.96 -4.35
CA VAL A 100 -5.11 3.92 -5.36
C VAL A 100 -6.40 3.27 -5.87
N ASP A 101 -7.53 3.51 -5.20
CA ASP A 101 -8.84 2.97 -5.61
C ASP A 101 -9.24 3.43 -7.02
N VAL A 102 -8.84 4.63 -7.43
CA VAL A 102 -9.13 5.12 -8.80
C VAL A 102 -8.40 4.31 -9.87
N ALA A 103 -7.26 3.69 -9.54
CA ALA A 103 -6.51 2.85 -10.45
C ALA A 103 -7.11 1.44 -10.60
N THR A 104 -7.97 1.02 -9.66
CA THR A 104 -8.64 -0.28 -9.71
C THR A 104 -10.07 -0.17 -10.23
N ARG A 105 -10.78 0.94 -9.95
CA ARG A 105 -12.16 1.20 -10.39
C ARG A 105 -12.24 1.78 -11.81
N GLY A 106 -11.14 2.32 -12.32
CA GLY A 106 -11.06 2.95 -13.63
C GLY A 106 -11.44 4.42 -13.58
N LEU A 107 -10.48 5.29 -13.90
CA LEU A 107 -10.68 6.73 -14.02
C LEU A 107 -10.21 7.17 -15.40
N ASN A 108 -10.98 8.05 -16.06
CA ASN A 108 -10.57 8.51 -17.38
C ASN A 108 -9.27 9.34 -17.28
N PRO A 109 -8.39 9.35 -18.30
CA PRO A 109 -7.08 10.02 -18.20
C PRO A 109 -7.16 11.53 -17.92
N LYS A 110 -8.22 12.21 -18.40
CA LYS A 110 -8.41 13.65 -18.15
C LYS A 110 -8.75 13.92 -16.68
N GLN A 111 -9.63 13.10 -16.10
CA GLN A 111 -9.99 13.14 -14.68
C GLN A 111 -8.80 12.76 -13.80
N LEU A 112 -8.01 11.76 -14.20
CA LEU A 112 -6.80 11.36 -13.47
C LEU A 112 -5.78 12.51 -13.38
N ARG A 113 -5.61 13.27 -14.46
CA ARG A 113 -4.73 14.45 -14.47
C ARG A 113 -5.14 15.48 -13.41
N SER A 114 -6.43 15.69 -13.19
CA SER A 114 -6.97 16.61 -12.19
C SER A 114 -7.15 16.00 -10.80
N PHE A 115 -6.96 14.68 -10.64
CA PHE A 115 -7.17 14.00 -9.37
C PHE A 115 -5.91 14.09 -8.49
N THR A 116 -5.77 15.23 -7.81
CA THR A 116 -4.64 15.56 -6.93
C THR A 116 -4.23 14.45 -5.96
N PRO A 117 -5.15 13.70 -5.30
CA PRO A 117 -4.76 12.64 -4.37
C PRO A 117 -3.91 11.52 -5.02
N TRP A 118 -4.06 11.27 -6.32
CA TRP A 118 -3.20 10.30 -7.01
C TRP A 118 -1.73 10.76 -7.11
N TRP A 119 -1.51 12.06 -7.30
CA TRP A 119 -0.18 12.62 -7.52
C TRP A 119 0.53 13.03 -6.23
N HIS A 120 -0.23 13.43 -5.21
CA HIS A 120 0.30 13.96 -3.95
C HIS A 120 -0.14 13.16 -2.73
N GLY A 121 -0.97 12.15 -2.88
CA GLY A 121 -1.56 11.44 -1.76
C GLY A 121 -2.61 12.28 -1.00
N PRO A 122 -3.11 11.75 0.13
CA PRO A 122 -4.08 12.44 0.97
C PRO A 122 -3.52 13.73 1.57
N SER A 123 -4.38 14.72 1.79
CA SER A 123 -3.98 16.04 2.31
C SER A 123 -3.34 15.98 3.71
N TRP A 124 -3.63 14.93 4.48
CA TRP A 124 -3.02 14.70 5.78
C TRP A 124 -1.60 14.12 5.71
N LEU A 125 -1.16 13.58 4.57
CA LEU A 125 0.16 12.94 4.45
C LEU A 125 1.31 13.94 4.63
N VAL A 126 1.10 15.19 4.22
CA VAL A 126 2.06 16.28 4.41
C VAL A 126 1.94 16.98 5.77
N LYS A 127 0.92 16.62 6.56
CA LYS A 127 0.79 17.03 7.96
C LYS A 127 1.67 16.14 8.84
N GLY A 128 1.91 16.56 10.08
CA GLY A 128 2.66 15.73 11.04
C GLY A 128 1.94 14.43 11.35
N GLU A 129 2.69 13.40 11.80
CA GLU A 129 2.16 12.04 12.01
C GLU A 129 0.97 11.96 12.98
N ILE A 130 0.80 12.97 13.84
CA ILE A 130 -0.34 13.10 14.77
C ILE A 130 -1.67 13.26 14.01
N SER A 131 -1.63 13.82 12.79
CA SER A 131 -2.79 14.01 11.92
C SER A 131 -3.04 12.83 10.99
N TRP A 132 -2.21 11.79 11.04
CA TRP A 132 -2.39 10.60 10.21
C TRP A 132 -3.40 9.64 10.87
N PRO A 133 -4.16 8.85 10.08
CA PRO A 133 -5.09 7.86 10.61
C PRO A 133 -4.42 6.64 11.27
#